data_AF-A0A960BU11-F1
#
_entry.id   AF-A0A960BU11-F1
#
_cell.length_a   1.000
_cell.length_b   1.000
_cell.length_c   1.000
_cell.angle_alpha   90.00
_cell.angle_beta   90.00
_cell.angle_gamma   90.00
#
_symmetry.space_group_name_H-M   'P 1'
#
loop_
_entity.id
_entity.type
_entity.pdbx_description
1 polymer ?
#
loop_
_entity_poly.entity_id
_entity_poly.type
_entity_poly.pdbx_seq_one_letter_code
_entity_poly.pdbx_strand_id
1 'polypeptide(L)'
;MSTPAALPERDRPWIIRTYAGHSSAKASNELYRSNLEKGQTGLSIAFDLPTQCGYDSDDPIARPEVGKVGVPINSLDDFHVLFDGIPLEKMNTSMT
;
A
#
# COMPACT_ATOMS: atom_id res chain seq x y z
N MET A 1 -21.06 26.09 44.10
CA MET A 1 -20.25 24.89 43.81
C MET A 1 -19.94 24.93 42.33
N SER A 2 -18.67 25.02 41.94
CA SER A 2 -18.25 25.08 40.54
C SER A 2 -18.16 23.65 39.98
N THR A 3 -18.86 23.37 38.89
CA THR A 3 -18.78 22.09 38.19
C THR A 3 -17.37 21.94 37.61
N PRO A 4 -16.67 20.81 37.83
CA PRO A 4 -15.38 20.59 37.21
C PRO A 4 -15.54 20.54 35.69
N ALA A 5 -14.67 21.26 34.98
CA ALA A 5 -14.63 21.23 33.52
C ALA A 5 -14.31 19.80 33.04
N ALA A 6 -15.03 19.33 32.01
CA ALA A 6 -14.76 18.05 31.39
C ALA A 6 -13.33 18.04 30.82
N LEU A 7 -12.59 16.95 31.05
CA LEU A 7 -11.28 16.77 30.43
C LEU A 7 -11.42 16.70 28.91
N PRO A 8 -10.49 17.30 28.14
CA PRO A 8 -10.55 17.25 26.69
C PRO A 8 -10.51 15.81 26.18
N GLU A 9 -11.36 15.52 25.20
CA GLU A 9 -11.39 14.22 24.53
C GLU A 9 -10.07 13.99 23.79
N ARG A 10 -9.56 12.75 23.86
CA ARG A 10 -8.27 12.41 23.28
C ARG A 10 -8.40 12.25 21.77
N ASP A 11 -7.48 12.87 21.02
CA ASP A 11 -7.44 12.73 19.57
C ASP A 11 -7.30 11.27 19.12
N ARG A 12 -7.84 10.99 17.92
CA ARG A 12 -7.66 9.69 17.27
C ARG A 12 -6.17 9.42 17.02
N PRO A 13 -5.71 8.17 17.17
CA PRO A 13 -4.33 7.83 16.89
C PRO A 13 -3.99 8.00 15.40
N TRP A 14 -2.70 8.19 15.13
CA TRP A 14 -2.14 8.26 13.78
C TRP A 14 -2.40 6.97 12.99
N ILE A 15 -2.48 7.08 11.67
CA ILE A 15 -2.55 5.93 10.78
C ILE A 15 -1.15 5.29 10.71
N ILE A 16 -1.08 3.99 10.98
CA ILE A 16 0.13 3.20 10.83
C ILE A 16 0.12 2.65 9.41
N ARG A 17 1.07 3.09 8.61
CA ARG A 17 1.14 2.79 7.18
C ARG A 17 2.57 2.48 6.79
N THR A 18 2.90 1.19 6.72
CA THR A 18 4.22 0.76 6.26
C THR A 18 4.30 0.96 4.75
N TYR A 19 5.39 1.58 4.30
CA TYR A 19 5.75 1.66 2.90
C TYR A 19 6.25 0.31 2.40
N ALA A 20 5.53 -0.29 1.45
CA ALA A 20 5.81 -1.65 1.02
C ALA A 20 5.35 -1.95 -0.41
N GLY A 21 6.10 -2.82 -1.07
CA GLY A 21 5.83 -3.37 -2.40
C GLY A 21 7.07 -4.14 -2.84
N HIS A 22 6.91 -5.35 -3.38
CA HIS A 22 8.06 -6.11 -3.87
C HIS A 22 7.63 -7.23 -4.83
N SER A 23 8.52 -7.58 -5.77
CA SER A 23 8.48 -8.75 -6.65
C SER A 23 7.30 -8.80 -7.61
N SER A 24 6.07 -8.97 -7.11
CA SER A 24 4.86 -9.12 -7.93
C SER A 24 3.64 -8.59 -7.18
N ALA A 25 2.54 -8.34 -7.92
CA ALA A 25 1.28 -7.92 -7.33
C ALA A 25 0.76 -8.90 -6.27
N LYS A 26 0.88 -10.21 -6.54
CA LYS A 26 0.46 -11.27 -5.60
C LYS A 26 1.30 -11.29 -4.32
N ALA A 27 2.63 -11.26 -4.44
CA ALA A 27 3.51 -11.24 -3.27
C ALA A 27 3.30 -9.98 -2.42
N SER A 28 3.07 -8.84 -3.09
CA SER A 28 2.75 -7.58 -2.41
C SER A 28 1.39 -7.64 -1.70
N ASN A 29 0.38 -8.25 -2.30
CA ASN A 29 -0.92 -8.50 -1.65
C ASN A 29 -0.76 -9.34 -0.36
N GLU A 30 -0.05 -10.46 -0.44
CA GLU A 30 0.21 -11.34 0.72
C GLU A 30 0.91 -10.57 1.85
N LEU A 31 1.90 -9.73 1.50
CA LEU A 31 2.57 -8.84 2.45
C LEU A 31 1.61 -7.83 3.09
N TYR A 32 0.76 -7.18 2.30
CA TYR A 32 -0.22 -6.21 2.82
C TYR A 32 -1.20 -6.85 3.78
N ARG A 33 -1.73 -8.02 3.43
CA ARG A 33 -2.66 -8.77 4.30
C ARG A 33 -1.99 -9.16 5.62
N SER A 34 -0.76 -9.69 5.57
CA SER A 34 0.03 -9.99 6.77
C SER A 34 0.24 -8.75 7.65
N ASN A 35 0.50 -7.58 7.05
CA ASN A 35 0.71 -6.35 7.81
C ASN A 35 -0.59 -5.84 8.44
N LEU A 36 -1.72 -5.92 7.72
CA LEU A 36 -3.04 -5.59 8.23
C LEU A 36 -3.42 -6.51 9.41
N GLU A 37 -3.17 -7.82 9.31
CA GLU A 37 -3.36 -8.78 10.40
C GLU A 37 -2.51 -8.45 11.64
N LYS A 38 -1.35 -7.83 11.44
CA LYS A 38 -0.44 -7.36 12.51
C LYS A 38 -0.78 -5.97 13.07
N GLY A 39 -1.88 -5.36 12.63
CA GLY A 39 -2.37 -4.09 13.16
C GLY A 39 -1.98 -2.84 12.36
N GLN A 40 -1.47 -2.98 11.14
CA GLN A 40 -1.36 -1.86 10.21
C GLN A 40 -2.77 -1.31 9.90
N THR A 41 -2.93 0.02 9.79
CA THR A 41 -4.24 0.69 9.65
C THR A 41 -4.41 1.46 8.35
N GLY A 42 -3.42 1.43 7.45
CA GLY A 42 -3.52 1.93 6.09
C GLY A 42 -2.45 1.30 5.18
N LEU A 43 -2.57 1.48 3.87
CA LEU A 43 -1.62 0.96 2.88
C LEU A 43 -0.77 2.07 2.27
N SER A 44 0.52 1.83 2.04
CA SER A 44 1.37 2.66 1.18
C SER A 44 2.09 1.77 0.18
N ILE A 45 1.73 1.92 -1.08
CA ILE A 45 2.22 1.09 -2.18
C ILE A 45 3.54 1.66 -2.68
N ALA A 46 4.55 0.80 -2.78
CA ALA A 46 5.84 1.11 -3.41
C ALA A 46 5.87 0.49 -4.80
N PHE A 47 5.87 1.32 -5.86
CA PHE A 47 5.99 0.82 -7.22
C PHE A 47 7.44 0.52 -7.61
N ASP A 48 7.64 -0.40 -8.55
CA ASP A 48 8.97 -0.61 -9.13
C ASP A 48 9.39 0.53 -10.06
N LEU A 49 10.66 0.55 -10.46
CA LEU A 49 11.20 1.64 -11.28
C LEU A 49 10.53 1.74 -12.66
N PRO A 50 10.29 0.64 -13.40
CA PRO A 50 9.52 0.70 -14.65
C PRO A 50 8.16 1.36 -14.51
N THR A 51 7.38 0.98 -13.49
CA THR A 51 6.06 1.58 -13.23
C THR A 51 6.18 3.08 -12.95
N GLN A 52 7.18 3.49 -12.15
CA GLN A 52 7.43 4.91 -11.86
C GLN A 52 7.85 5.71 -13.11
N CYS A 53 8.55 5.06 -14.05
CA CYS A 53 9.02 5.68 -15.28
C CYS A 53 8.03 5.57 -16.45
N GLY A 54 6.93 4.83 -16.29
CA GLY A 54 5.91 4.65 -17.31
C GLY A 54 6.27 3.63 -18.40
N TYR A 55 7.10 2.64 -18.08
CA TYR A 55 7.41 1.52 -18.99
C TYR A 55 6.61 0.27 -18.62
N ASP A 56 6.12 -0.43 -19.64
CA ASP A 56 5.63 -1.79 -19.48
C ASP A 56 6.79 -2.74 -19.13
N SER A 57 6.48 -3.78 -18.39
CA SER A 57 7.47 -4.76 -17.89
C SER A 57 8.16 -5.55 -19.02
N ASP A 58 7.56 -5.61 -20.21
CA ASP A 58 8.15 -6.30 -21.37
C ASP A 58 9.09 -5.41 -22.19
N ASP A 59 9.13 -4.10 -21.93
CA ASP A 59 10.06 -3.16 -22.55
C ASP A 59 11.50 -3.61 -22.29
N PRO A 60 12.33 -3.77 -23.34
CA PRO A 60 13.73 -4.18 -23.18
C PRO A 60 14.54 -3.38 -22.16
N ILE A 61 14.26 -2.07 -21.98
CA ILE A 61 14.96 -1.22 -21.01
C ILE A 61 14.49 -1.46 -19.58
N ALA A 62 13.23 -1.89 -19.40
CA ALA A 62 12.60 -2.09 -18.10
C ALA A 62 12.99 -3.41 -17.45
N ARG A 63 13.22 -4.46 -18.24
CA ARG A 63 13.48 -5.84 -17.78
C ARG A 63 14.43 -5.98 -16.59
N PRO A 64 15.56 -5.25 -16.50
CA PRO A 64 16.45 -5.38 -15.37
C PRO A 64 15.82 -4.92 -14.05
N GLU A 65 14.83 -4.03 -14.07
CA GLU A 65 14.32 -3.35 -12.86
C GLU A 65 12.91 -3.80 -12.45
N VAL A 66 12.26 -4.64 -13.24
CA VAL A 66 10.92 -5.18 -12.96
C VAL A 66 10.90 -5.87 -11.60
N GLY A 67 10.05 -5.38 -10.70
CA GLY A 67 9.79 -5.96 -9.37
C GLY A 67 10.95 -5.87 -8.37
N LYS A 68 12.07 -5.22 -8.69
CA LYS A 68 13.26 -5.17 -7.81
C LYS A 68 13.05 -4.33 -6.55
N VAL A 69 12.47 -3.14 -6.73
CA VAL A 69 12.34 -2.12 -5.67
C VAL A 69 10.90 -1.86 -5.24
N GLY A 70 9.95 -2.55 -5.87
CA GLY A 70 8.53 -2.32 -5.67
C GLY A 70 7.67 -3.35 -6.41
N VAL A 71 6.37 -3.09 -6.46
CA VAL A 71 5.43 -3.89 -7.24
C VAL A 71 5.39 -3.39 -8.70
N PRO A 72 5.51 -4.28 -9.70
CA PRO A 72 5.24 -3.93 -11.10
C PRO A 72 3.73 -3.79 -11.33
N ILE A 73 3.31 -2.73 -12.02
CA ILE A 73 1.93 -2.52 -12.46
C ILE A 73 1.92 -2.13 -13.94
N ASN A 74 1.33 -2.98 -14.77
CA ASN A 74 1.22 -2.75 -16.22
C ASN A 74 -0.23 -2.47 -16.63
N SER A 75 -1.20 -2.92 -15.82
CA SER A 75 -2.62 -2.85 -16.16
C SER A 75 -3.53 -2.79 -14.92
N LEU A 76 -4.83 -2.62 -15.17
CA LEU A 76 -5.85 -2.74 -14.11
C LEU A 76 -5.92 -4.15 -13.52
N ASP A 77 -5.59 -5.19 -14.29
CA ASP A 77 -5.58 -6.56 -13.80
C ASP A 77 -4.54 -6.76 -12.69
N ASP A 78 -3.41 -6.06 -12.77
CA ASP A 78 -2.40 -6.09 -11.70
C ASP A 78 -2.94 -5.45 -10.41
N PHE A 79 -3.74 -4.39 -10.51
CA PHE A 79 -4.41 -3.81 -9.34
C PHE A 79 -5.49 -4.73 -8.76
N HIS A 80 -6.22 -5.47 -9.60
CA HIS A 80 -7.15 -6.48 -9.12
C HIS A 80 -6.44 -7.56 -8.31
N VAL A 81 -5.26 -8.00 -8.75
CA VAL A 81 -4.43 -8.95 -7.99
C VAL A 81 -3.85 -8.30 -6.73
N LEU A 82 -3.32 -7.07 -6.84
CA LEU A 82 -2.68 -6.36 -5.73
C LEU A 82 -3.62 -6.15 -4.55
N PHE A 83 -4.90 -5.88 -4.83
CA PHE A 83 -5.91 -5.58 -3.83
C PHE A 83 -6.90 -6.72 -3.57
N ASP A 84 -6.64 -7.92 -4.08
CA ASP A 84 -7.53 -9.06 -3.86
C ASP A 84 -7.75 -9.33 -2.37
N GLY A 85 -9.03 -9.41 -1.97
CA GLY A 85 -9.46 -9.59 -0.59
C GLY A 85 -9.17 -8.41 0.36
N ILE A 86 -8.79 -7.23 -0.15
CA ILE A 86 -8.62 -6.00 0.65
C ILE A 86 -9.84 -5.07 0.41
N PRO A 87 -10.60 -4.68 1.45
CA PRO A 87 -11.77 -3.81 1.31
C PRO A 87 -11.35 -2.34 1.10
N LEU A 88 -11.00 -1.98 -0.13
CA LEU A 88 -10.45 -0.67 -0.50
C LEU A 88 -11.31 0.51 -0.06
N GLU A 89 -12.64 0.37 -0.07
CA GLU A 89 -13.58 1.42 0.34
C GLU A 89 -13.47 1.81 1.82
N LYS A 90 -12.81 0.96 2.63
CA LYS A 90 -12.52 1.18 4.05
C LYS A 90 -11.05 1.49 4.31
N MET A 91 -10.20 1.41 3.29
CA MET A 91 -8.77 1.58 3.44
C MET A 91 -8.36 3.01 3.14
N ASN A 92 -7.45 3.51 3.97
CA ASN A 92 -6.66 4.66 3.58
C ASN A 92 -5.47 4.14 2.78
N THR A 93 -5.35 4.57 1.52
CA THR A 93 -4.32 4.11 0.58
C THR A 93 -3.48 5.29 0.09
N SER A 94 -2.16 5.11 0.13
CA SER A 94 -1.17 6.00 -0.47
C SER A 94 -0.42 5.23 -1.54
N MET A 95 0.02 5.89 -2.59
CA MET A 95 0.71 5.29 -3.73
C MET A 95 1.92 6.14 -4.06
N THR A 96 3.07 5.51 -4.28
CA THR A 96 4.36 6.18 -4.51
C THR A 96 5.14 5.45 -5.58
#